data_AF-A0A918X9U3-F1
#
_entry.id   AF-A0A918X9U3-F1
#
_cell.length_a   1.000
_cell.length_b   1.000
_cell.length_c   1.000
_cell.angle_alpha   90.00
_cell.angle_beta   90.00
_cell.angle_gamma   90.00
#
_symmetry.space_group_name_H-M   'P 1'
#
loop_
_entity.id
_entity.type
_entity.pdbx_description
1 polymer ?
#
loop_
_entity_poly.entity_id
_entity_poly.type
_entity_poly.pdbx_seq_one_letter_code
_entity_poly.pdbx_strand_id
1 'polypeptide(L)'
;MILFDDDYYMYVLKDQASAEAWWEMPDEFSCGFDALARPLRITGEPHRVSLELSGEEPAESELRRLVSDHFQRFWKSQTPPSAASLPEFVAALHVEG
;
A
#
# COMPACT_ATOMS: atom_id res chain seq x y z
N MET A 1 3.14 -5.72 -1.76
CA MET A 1 2.48 -4.49 -2.25
C MET A 1 1.81 -3.82 -1.07
N ILE A 2 1.74 -2.49 -1.08
CA ILE A 2 1.14 -1.69 -0.01
C ILE A 2 0.02 -0.86 -0.64
N LEU A 3 -1.23 -1.05 -0.21
CA LEU A 3 -2.40 -0.34 -0.70
C LEU A 3 -3.05 0.44 0.42
N PHE A 4 -3.70 1.55 0.07
CA PHE A 4 -4.46 2.39 0.99
C PHE A 4 -5.87 2.58 0.45
N ASP A 5 -6.88 2.35 1.30
CA ASP A 5 -8.26 2.68 0.97
C ASP A 5 -8.55 4.19 1.13
N ASP A 6 -9.78 4.60 0.87
CA ASP A 6 -10.29 5.97 0.96
C ASP A 6 -10.26 6.54 2.39
N ASP A 7 -10.30 5.67 3.41
CA ASP A 7 -10.06 6.00 4.82
C ASP A 7 -8.56 6.06 5.19
N TYR A 8 -7.67 5.74 4.26
CA TYR A 8 -6.23 5.56 4.44
C TYR A 8 -5.87 4.41 5.40
N TYR A 9 -6.72 3.39 5.50
CA TYR A 9 -6.32 2.12 6.09
C TYR A 9 -5.36 1.40 5.14
N MET A 10 -4.30 0.81 5.68
CA MET A 10 -3.20 0.22 4.94
C MET A 10 -3.36 -1.30 4.89
N TYR A 11 -3.25 -1.84 3.68
CA TYR A 11 -3.21 -3.28 3.43
C TYR A 11 -1.87 -3.65 2.80
N VAL A 12 -1.21 -4.67 3.33
CA VAL A 12 0.05 -5.18 2.79
C VAL A 12 -0.20 -6.58 2.24
N LEU A 13 -0.17 -6.70 0.91
CA LEU A 13 -0.51 -7.92 0.19
C LEU A 13 0.73 -8.51 -0.48
N LYS A 14 0.82 -9.84 -0.57
CA LYS A 14 2.04 -10.53 -1.04
C LYS A 14 2.44 -10.16 -2.49
N ASP A 15 1.47 -10.07 -3.39
CA ASP A 15 1.69 -9.85 -4.82
C ASP A 15 0.47 -9.21 -5.51
N GLN A 16 0.64 -8.85 -6.78
CA GLN A 16 -0.37 -8.17 -7.58
C GLN A 16 -1.62 -9.00 -7.80
N ALA A 17 -1.47 -10.29 -8.09
CA ALA A 17 -2.61 -11.18 -8.31
C ALA A 17 -3.49 -11.30 -7.05
N SER A 18 -2.86 -11.30 -5.88
CA SER A 18 -3.57 -11.34 -4.59
C SER A 18 -4.29 -10.02 -4.32
N ALA A 19 -3.65 -8.90 -4.64
CA ALA A 19 -4.26 -7.59 -4.53
C ALA A 19 -5.47 -7.42 -5.46
N GLU A 20 -5.36 -7.82 -6.72
CA GLU A 20 -6.46 -7.74 -7.70
C GLU A 20 -7.60 -8.71 -7.38
N ALA A 21 -7.31 -9.86 -6.77
CA ALA A 21 -8.33 -10.81 -6.35
C ALA A 21 -9.06 -10.38 -5.07
N TRP A 22 -8.39 -9.65 -4.19
CA TRP A 22 -8.94 -9.19 -2.91
C TRP A 22 -9.71 -7.87 -3.05
N TRP A 23 -9.22 -6.95 -3.88
CA TRP A 23 -9.76 -5.60 -3.98
C TRP A 23 -11.02 -5.57 -4.86
N GLU A 24 -12.16 -5.23 -4.26
CA GLU A 24 -13.46 -5.30 -4.94
C GLU A 24 -13.82 -3.99 -5.63
N MET A 25 -13.68 -2.86 -4.95
CA MET A 25 -14.23 -1.58 -5.40
C MET A 25 -13.10 -0.61 -5.80
N PRO A 26 -12.95 -0.25 -7.09
CA PRO A 26 -11.92 0.70 -7.53
C PRO A 26 -12.00 2.08 -6.89
N ASP A 27 -13.19 2.53 -6.49
CA ASP A 27 -13.42 3.83 -5.86
C ASP A 27 -13.03 3.87 -4.39
N GLU A 28 -12.96 2.73 -3.71
CA GLU A 28 -12.39 2.60 -2.37
C GLU A 28 -10.86 2.69 -2.39
N PHE A 29 -10.20 2.61 -3.56
CA PHE A 29 -8.75 2.76 -3.67
C PHE A 29 -8.34 4.23 -3.66
N SER A 30 -7.54 4.61 -2.67
CA SER A 30 -6.94 5.95 -2.61
C SER A 30 -5.57 6.00 -3.30
N CYS A 31 -4.66 5.11 -2.91
CA CYS A 31 -3.34 5.00 -3.52
C CYS A 31 -2.66 3.66 -3.19
N GLY A 32 -1.56 3.34 -3.89
CA GLY A 32 -0.80 2.13 -3.63
C GLY A 32 0.64 2.22 -4.12
N PHE A 33 1.46 1.31 -3.63
CA PHE A 33 2.88 1.20 -3.93
C PHE A 33 3.30 -0.26 -4.07
N ASP A 34 4.25 -0.52 -4.97
CA ASP A 34 4.93 -1.81 -5.02
C ASP A 34 6.01 -1.92 -3.92
N ALA A 35 6.76 -3.03 -3.91
CA ALA A 35 7.81 -3.26 -2.91
C ALA A 35 9.01 -2.30 -3.04
N LEU A 36 9.11 -1.56 -4.16
CA LEU A 36 10.13 -0.55 -4.44
C LEU A 36 9.60 0.88 -4.26
N ALA A 37 8.47 1.04 -3.58
CA ALA A 37 7.78 2.31 -3.40
C ALA A 37 7.39 3.02 -4.71
N ARG A 38 7.27 2.29 -5.83
CA ARG A 38 6.78 2.87 -7.08
C ARG A 38 5.26 2.97 -7.02
N PRO A 39 4.68 4.11 -7.42
CA PRO A 39 3.26 4.35 -7.25
C PRO A 39 2.45 3.46 -8.20
N LEU A 40 1.29 3.02 -7.70
CA LEU A 40 0.32 2.21 -8.41
C LEU A 40 -0.95 3.03 -8.67
N ARG A 41 -1.66 2.65 -9.72
CA ARG A 41 -3.05 3.03 -9.96
C ARG A 41 -3.90 1.78 -10.06
N ILE A 42 -5.17 1.90 -9.69
CA ILE A 42 -6.17 0.88 -9.96
C ILE A 42 -6.96 1.25 -11.22
N THR A 43 -7.34 0.25 -12.00
CA THR A 43 -8.19 0.38 -13.18
C THR A 43 -9.17 -0.80 -13.22
N GLY A 44 -10.18 -0.72 -14.08
CA GLY A 44 -11.17 -1.79 -14.25
C GLY A 44 -12.51 -1.49 -13.58
N GLU A 45 -13.29 -2.54 -13.36
CA GLU A 45 -14.66 -2.49 -12.87
C GLU A 45 -14.74 -3.16 -11.49
N PRO A 46 -15.81 -2.93 -10.70
CA PRO A 46 -16.06 -3.66 -9.47
C PRO A 46 -15.89 -5.19 -9.61
N HIS A 47 -15.17 -5.79 -8.65
CA HIS A 47 -14.75 -7.20 -8.60
C HIS A 47 -13.83 -7.66 -9.75
N ARG A 48 -13.37 -6.75 -10.60
CA ARG A 48 -12.46 -7.03 -11.74
C ARG A 48 -11.50 -5.86 -11.91
N VAL A 49 -10.67 -5.67 -10.90
CA VAL A 49 -9.70 -4.59 -10.88
C VAL A 49 -8.34 -5.05 -11.42
N SER A 50 -7.54 -4.09 -11.88
CA SER A 50 -6.16 -4.30 -12.29
C SER A 50 -5.29 -3.21 -11.70
N LEU A 51 -4.14 -3.61 -11.15
CA LEU A 51 -3.16 -2.71 -10.58
C LEU A 51 -2.00 -2.51 -11.57
N GLU A 52 -1.66 -1.26 -11.81
CA GLU A 52 -0.60 -0.91 -12.76
C GLU A 52 0.33 0.13 -12.13
N LEU A 53 1.61 0.11 -12.52
CA LEU A 53 2.52 1.20 -12.19
C LEU A 53 2.02 2.50 -12.85
N SER A 54 1.85 3.54 -12.04
CA SER A 54 1.55 4.88 -12.55
C SER A 54 2.83 5.71 -12.79
N GLY A 55 3.97 5.24 -12.28
CA GLY A 55 5.29 5.83 -12.51
C GLY A 55 6.43 4.87 -12.16
N GLU A 56 7.62 5.14 -12.70
CA GLU A 56 8.82 4.32 -12.47
C GLU A 56 9.66 4.82 -11.29
N GLU A 57 9.51 6.09 -10.91
CA GLU A 57 10.26 6.71 -9.82
C GLU A 57 9.70 6.29 -8.45
N PRO A 58 10.56 5.81 -7.53
CA PRO A 58 10.16 5.53 -6.15
C PRO A 58 9.69 6.78 -5.41
N ALA A 59 8.52 6.69 -4.79
CA ALA A 59 7.93 7.72 -3.93
C ALA A 59 8.10 7.34 -2.44
N GLU A 60 9.32 7.00 -2.03
CA GLU A 60 9.63 6.47 -0.68
C GLU A 60 9.18 7.40 0.45
N SER A 61 9.45 8.71 0.33
CA SER A 61 9.07 9.68 1.37
C SER A 61 7.56 9.73 1.58
N GLU A 62 6.79 9.61 0.49
CA GLU A 62 5.32 9.62 0.53
C GLU A 62 4.78 8.32 1.13
N LEU A 63 5.32 7.17 0.72
CA LEU A 63 4.99 5.88 1.32
C LEU A 63 5.22 5.90 2.85
N ARG A 64 6.40 6.35 3.30
CA ARG A 64 6.73 6.41 4.73
C ARG A 64 5.78 7.33 5.51
N ARG A 65 5.40 8.47 4.92
CA ARG A 65 4.43 9.41 5.50
C ARG A 65 3.06 8.74 5.68
N LEU A 66 2.54 8.09 4.63
CA LEU A 66 1.24 7.41 4.67
C LEU A 66 1.21 6.25 5.66
N VAL A 67 2.28 5.44 5.74
CA VAL A 67 2.41 4.39 6.77
C VAL A 67 2.38 5.00 8.18
N SER A 68 3.11 6.09 8.41
CA SER A 68 3.09 6.78 9.72
C SER A 68 1.67 7.28 10.05
N ASP A 69 0.98 7.88 9.09
CA ASP A 69 -0.38 8.38 9.27
C ASP A 69 -1.37 7.23 9.59
N HIS A 70 -1.24 6.08 8.91
CA HIS A 70 -2.03 4.89 9.21
C HIS A 70 -1.82 4.42 10.65
N PHE A 71 -0.57 4.25 11.09
CA PHE A 71 -0.27 3.80 12.46
C PHE A 71 -0.82 4.76 13.51
N GLN A 72 -0.71 6.08 13.27
CA GLN A 72 -1.25 7.09 14.19
C GLN A 72 -2.79 7.03 14.29
N ARG A 73 -3.48 6.76 13.18
CA ARG A 73 -4.95 6.71 13.13
C ARG A 73 -5.50 5.42 13.73
N PHE A 74 -4.99 4.28 13.27
CA PHE A 74 -5.60 2.97 13.49
C PHE A 74 -4.87 2.13 14.54
N TRP A 75 -3.56 2.30 14.72
CA TRP A 75 -2.74 1.49 15.63
C TRP A 75 -1.95 2.34 16.64
N LYS A 76 -2.66 3.15 17.45
CA LYS A 76 -2.08 4.12 18.40
C LYS A 76 -1.04 3.57 19.39
N SER A 77 -1.07 2.26 19.65
CA SER A 77 -0.13 1.59 20.56
C SER A 77 1.06 0.91 19.85
N GLN A 78 1.08 0.92 18.52
CA GLN A 78 2.18 0.39 17.72
C GLN A 78 3.02 1.52 17.14
N THR A 79 4.32 1.28 17.01
CA THR A 79 5.24 2.22 16.38
C THR A 79 5.41 1.83 14.91
N PRO A 80 5.26 2.75 13.95
CA PRO A 80 5.53 2.46 12.55
C PRO A 80 7.00 2.05 12.35
N PRO A 81 7.33 1.22 11.34
CA PRO A 81 8.72 0.86 11.06
C PRO A 81 9.59 2.09 10.78
N SER A 82 10.81 2.10 11.33
CA SER A 82 11.75 3.23 11.20
C SER A 82 13.03 2.85 10.45
N ALA A 83 13.05 1.73 9.72
CA ALA A 83 14.25 1.25 9.03
C ALA A 83 14.71 2.25 7.97
N ALA A 84 16.04 2.48 7.89
CA ALA A 84 16.62 3.47 6.99
C ALA A 84 16.57 3.03 5.52
N SER A 85 16.71 1.73 5.24
CA SER A 85 16.59 1.20 3.89
C SER A 85 15.13 0.90 3.55
N LEU A 86 14.73 1.19 2.31
CA LEU A 86 13.39 0.88 1.82
C LEU A 86 13.05 -0.62 1.88
N PRO A 87 13.94 -1.55 1.47
CA PRO A 87 13.63 -2.98 1.54
C PRO A 87 13.37 -3.46 2.97
N GLU A 88 14.16 -3.03 3.95
CA GLU A 88 13.94 -3.38 5.36
C GLU A 88 12.67 -2.72 5.90
N PHE A 89 12.38 -1.48 5.49
CA PHE A 89 11.14 -0.80 5.87
C PHE A 89 9.92 -1.57 5.38
N VAL A 90 9.88 -1.95 4.10
CA VAL A 90 8.78 -2.72 3.51
C VAL A 90 8.68 -4.11 4.14
N ALA A 91 9.80 -4.79 4.38
CA ALA A 91 9.81 -6.10 5.02
C ALA A 91 9.33 -6.08 6.49
N ALA A 92 9.42 -4.93 7.15
CA ALA A 92 8.94 -4.73 8.51
C ALA A 92 7.44 -4.41 8.60
N LEU A 93 6.77 -4.13 7.47
CA LEU A 93 5.32 -3.97 7.45
C LEU A 93 4.65 -5.34 7.61
N HIS A 94 3.59 -5.39 8.42
CA HIS A 94 2.84 -6.62 8.64
C HIS A 94 2.06 -6.97 7.37
N VAL A 95 2.36 -8.12 6.76
CA VAL A 95 1.59 -8.66 5.64
C VAL A 95 0.27 -9.20 6.16
N GLU A 96 -0.84 -8.73 5.62
CA GLU A 96 -2.14 -9.33 5.89
C GLU A 96 -2.32 -10.55 4.97
N GLY A 97 -2.40 -11.74 5.58
CA GLY A 97 -2.80 -13.01 4.93
C GLY A 97 -1.90 -13.50 3.81
#